data_AF-A0A067DLL0-F1
#
_entry.id   AF-A0A067DLL0-F1
#
_cell.length_a   1.000
_cell.length_b   1.000
_cell.length_c   1.000
_cell.angle_alpha   90.00
_cell.angle_beta   90.00
_cell.angle_gamma   90.00
#
_symmetry.space_group_name_H-M   'P 1'
#
loop_
_entity.id
_entity.type
_entity.pdbx_description
1 polymer ?
#
loop_
_entity_poly.entity_id
_entity_poly.type
_entity_poly.pdbx_seq_one_letter_code
_entity_poly.pdbx_strand_id
1 'polypeptide(L)'
;MQAAKKPGVIINMGSSAGLYPMYNDPIYSASKGGVVLFTRSLTPYKRKGIRINVLCPEFVQTEMGLKVASKFIDLMGGFVPMEMVVKGAFELITDESKAGSCLWITNRRGMEYWPTSEEKAKYLVRSSGSMKRSSSQVPLNLNVQLPESFEKLVVHTLNHNFRDATIKVRAPLRLPIKPNHVLVKIIFAGVNASDVNFSSGRYFSDGNDIGSRLPFDAGFEAVGLIAAVGDSVNNVKVGTPAAIMTFGSYAEFTMVPSKHILPVARPDPEVVAMLTSGLTASIALEQAGPASGKKVLVTAAAGGTGQFAVQLAKLAGNTVVATCGGEHKAQLLKELGVDRVINYKAEDIKTVFKEEFPKGFDIIYESVGGDMFNLCLKALAVYGRLIVIGMISQYQGEHGWQPSNYPGLCEKILAKSQTVVCIHG
;
A
#
# COMPACT_ATOMS: atom_id res chain seq x y z
N MET A 1 32.58 -32.21 24.30
CA MET A 1 32.14 -31.18 23.31
C MET A 1 30.76 -31.57 22.82
N GLN A 2 29.71 -30.84 23.19
CA GLN A 2 28.40 -31.01 22.56
C GLN A 2 28.54 -30.56 21.10
N ALA A 3 28.26 -31.44 20.14
CA ALA A 3 28.17 -31.07 18.74
C ALA A 3 27.17 -29.91 18.63
N ALA A 4 27.60 -28.77 18.10
CA ALA A 4 26.73 -27.63 17.85
C ALA A 4 25.55 -28.12 17.01
N LYS A 5 24.33 -28.09 17.56
CA LYS A 5 23.11 -28.45 16.83
C LYS A 5 23.06 -27.57 15.58
N LYS A 6 23.09 -28.19 14.40
CA LYS A 6 22.98 -27.46 13.13
C LYS A 6 21.72 -26.58 13.16
N PRO A 7 21.78 -25.32 12.68
CA PRO A 7 20.62 -24.43 12.65
C PRO A 7 19.50 -25.03 11.79
N GLY A 8 18.27 -24.97 12.30
CA GLY A 8 17.10 -25.53 11.62
C GLY A 8 16.71 -24.70 10.39
N VAL A 9 16.17 -25.37 9.36
CA VAL A 9 15.67 -24.73 8.14
C VAL A 9 14.23 -25.16 7.85
N ILE A 10 13.39 -24.19 7.51
CA ILE A 10 12.02 -24.39 7.02
C ILE A 10 11.98 -23.89 5.58
N ILE A 11 11.47 -24.73 4.67
CA ILE A 11 11.27 -24.37 3.27
C ILE A 11 9.77 -24.34 3.00
N ASN A 12 9.26 -23.14 2.71
CA ASN A 12 7.91 -22.95 2.22
C ASN A 12 7.86 -23.23 0.71
N MET A 13 6.75 -23.80 0.24
CA MET A 13 6.52 -24.04 -1.18
C MET A 13 5.70 -22.90 -1.79
N GLY A 14 6.38 -22.07 -2.58
CA GLY A 14 5.79 -20.97 -3.34
C GLY A 14 5.44 -21.36 -4.77
N SER A 15 5.53 -20.39 -5.67
CA SER A 15 5.39 -20.54 -7.13
C SER A 15 6.03 -19.33 -7.80
N SER A 16 6.53 -19.49 -9.02
CA SER A 16 6.97 -18.37 -9.86
C SER A 16 5.88 -17.29 -10.02
N ALA A 17 4.59 -17.65 -9.98
CA ALA A 17 3.47 -16.71 -10.02
C ALA A 17 3.44 -15.74 -8.81
N GLY A 18 4.08 -16.12 -7.69
CA GLY A 18 4.25 -15.23 -6.54
C GLY A 18 5.40 -14.23 -6.69
N LEU A 19 6.29 -14.44 -7.66
CA LEU A 19 7.41 -13.56 -7.99
C LEU A 19 7.10 -12.68 -9.19
N TYR A 20 6.41 -13.28 -10.17
CA TYR A 20 5.98 -12.68 -11.42
C TYR A 20 4.47 -12.94 -11.57
N PRO A 21 3.61 -12.01 -11.09
CA PRO A 21 2.17 -12.20 -11.09
C PRO A 21 1.60 -12.45 -12.48
N MET A 22 0.69 -13.42 -12.56
CA MET A 22 -0.03 -13.75 -13.79
C MET A 22 -1.39 -13.05 -13.78
N TYR A 23 -1.65 -12.22 -14.79
CA TYR A 23 -2.89 -11.44 -14.89
C TYR A 23 -4.14 -12.29 -15.09
N ASN A 24 -3.99 -13.49 -15.64
CA ASN A 24 -5.07 -14.44 -15.89
C ASN A 24 -5.45 -15.26 -14.66
N ASP A 25 -4.63 -15.26 -13.61
CA ASP A 25 -4.94 -15.89 -12.33
C ASP A 25 -4.43 -15.03 -11.14
N PRO A 26 -5.09 -13.90 -10.87
CA PRO A 26 -4.67 -12.96 -9.84
C PRO A 26 -4.84 -13.52 -8.43
N ILE A 27 -5.81 -14.41 -8.19
CA ILE A 27 -6.05 -15.04 -6.88
C ILE A 27 -4.90 -15.99 -6.54
N TYR A 28 -4.50 -16.84 -7.50
CA TYR A 28 -3.35 -17.71 -7.33
C TYR A 28 -2.06 -16.91 -7.13
N SER A 29 -1.85 -15.89 -7.97
CA SER A 29 -0.67 -15.01 -7.89
C SER A 29 -0.59 -14.30 -6.53
N ALA A 30 -1.71 -13.77 -6.02
CA ALA A 30 -1.77 -13.14 -4.71
C ALA A 30 -1.51 -14.13 -3.57
N SER A 31 -2.10 -15.33 -3.63
CA SER A 31 -1.86 -16.39 -2.64
C SER A 31 -0.36 -16.77 -2.58
N LYS A 32 0.26 -16.98 -3.75
CA LYS A 32 1.68 -17.34 -3.84
C LYS A 32 2.61 -16.19 -3.49
N GLY A 33 2.26 -14.95 -3.85
CA GLY A 33 2.95 -13.75 -3.38
C GLY A 33 2.90 -13.61 -1.87
N GLY A 34 1.75 -13.94 -1.25
CA GLY A 34 1.59 -14.02 0.20
C GLY A 34 2.57 -14.98 0.87
N VAL A 35 2.79 -16.17 0.31
CA VAL A 35 3.79 -17.13 0.83
C VAL A 35 5.21 -16.56 0.76
N VAL A 36 5.55 -15.85 -0.32
CA VAL A 36 6.87 -15.21 -0.49
C VAL A 36 7.07 -14.10 0.55
N LEU A 37 6.08 -13.22 0.71
CA LEU A 37 6.13 -12.13 1.68
C LEU A 37 6.13 -12.63 3.13
N PHE A 38 5.31 -13.64 3.44
CA PHE A 38 5.29 -14.32 4.75
C PHE A 38 6.66 -14.91 5.09
N THR A 39 7.30 -15.60 4.14
CA THR A 39 8.64 -16.14 4.34
C THR A 39 9.65 -15.04 4.65
N ARG A 40 9.60 -13.93 3.89
CA ARG A 40 10.51 -12.79 4.06
C ARG A 40 10.30 -12.06 5.39
N SER A 41 9.06 -11.94 5.87
CA SER A 41 8.78 -11.28 7.16
C SER A 41 9.36 -12.05 8.35
N LEU A 42 9.61 -13.36 8.21
CA LEU A 42 10.18 -14.21 9.24
C LEU A 42 11.72 -14.24 9.27
N THR A 43 12.40 -13.46 8.41
CA THR A 43 13.88 -13.36 8.39
C THR A 43 14.53 -13.15 9.77
N PRO A 44 13.96 -12.35 10.71
CA PRO A 44 14.57 -12.14 12.02
C PRO A 44 14.76 -13.41 12.88
N TYR A 45 14.01 -14.48 12.60
CA TYR A 45 14.16 -15.77 13.30
C TYR A 45 15.53 -16.43 13.08
N LYS A 46 16.32 -15.97 12.09
CA LYS A 46 17.72 -16.36 11.93
C LYS A 46 18.52 -16.15 13.22
N ARG A 47 18.22 -15.11 14.01
CA ARG A 47 18.86 -14.83 15.31
C ARG A 47 18.61 -15.92 16.35
N LYS A 48 17.54 -16.71 16.19
CA LYS A 48 17.18 -17.87 17.00
C LYS A 48 17.69 -19.18 16.40
N GLY A 49 18.54 -19.12 15.36
CA GLY A 49 19.07 -20.30 14.67
C GLY A 49 18.08 -20.98 13.72
N ILE A 50 16.98 -20.33 13.36
CA ILE A 50 15.98 -20.87 12.42
C ILE A 50 15.99 -20.06 11.13
N ARG A 51 16.29 -20.71 10.01
CA ARG A 51 16.21 -20.10 8.67
C ARG A 51 14.88 -20.50 8.02
N ILE A 52 14.18 -19.52 7.45
CA ILE A 52 12.91 -19.76 6.77
C ILE A 52 13.07 -19.20 5.37
N ASN A 53 12.95 -20.07 4.37
CA ASN A 53 13.17 -19.76 2.95
C ASN A 53 11.98 -20.25 2.12
N VAL A 54 11.87 -19.80 0.88
CA VAL A 54 10.79 -20.22 -0.02
C VAL A 54 11.36 -20.72 -1.35
N LEU A 55 10.83 -21.85 -1.80
CA LEU A 55 11.14 -22.45 -3.09
C LEU A 55 9.99 -22.17 -4.06
N CYS A 56 10.28 -21.51 -5.16
CA CYS A 56 9.29 -21.03 -6.13
C CYS A 56 9.55 -21.66 -7.50
N PRO A 57 9.07 -22.89 -7.75
CA PRO A 57 9.15 -23.48 -9.08
C PRO A 57 8.16 -22.82 -10.05
N GLU A 58 8.49 -22.86 -11.36
CA GLU A 58 7.51 -22.74 -12.44
C GLU A 58 6.62 -24.01 -12.50
N PHE A 59 6.14 -24.41 -13.68
CA PHE A 59 5.18 -25.51 -13.80
C PHE A 59 5.81 -26.84 -13.39
N VAL A 60 5.26 -27.50 -12.39
CA VAL A 60 5.61 -28.89 -12.00
C VAL A 60 4.46 -29.81 -12.42
N GLN A 61 4.78 -31.01 -12.91
CA GLN A 61 3.80 -31.98 -13.37
C GLN A 61 2.93 -32.47 -12.20
N THR A 62 1.75 -31.88 -12.10
CA THR A 62 0.75 -32.12 -11.06
C THR A 62 -0.63 -32.11 -11.71
N GLU A 63 -1.65 -32.65 -11.06
CA GLU A 63 -3.03 -32.59 -11.57
C GLU A 63 -3.50 -31.16 -11.85
N MET A 64 -3.03 -30.18 -11.07
CA MET A 64 -3.30 -28.76 -11.30
C MET A 64 -2.52 -28.22 -12.50
N GLY A 65 -1.23 -28.58 -12.62
CA GLY A 65 -0.40 -28.18 -13.75
C GLY A 65 -0.92 -28.72 -15.09
N LEU A 66 -1.50 -29.92 -15.10
CA LEU A 66 -2.09 -30.53 -16.30
C LEU A 66 -3.35 -29.82 -16.81
N LYS A 67 -3.99 -28.99 -15.97
CA LYS A 67 -5.16 -28.17 -16.36
C LYS A 67 -4.75 -26.89 -17.10
N VAL A 68 -3.47 -26.54 -17.09
CA VAL A 68 -2.93 -25.39 -17.83
C VAL A 68 -2.75 -25.80 -19.29
N ALA A 69 -3.06 -24.89 -20.23
CA ALA A 69 -2.94 -25.16 -21.65
C ALA A 69 -1.52 -25.63 -22.01
N SER A 70 -1.39 -26.79 -22.65
CA SER A 70 -0.10 -27.41 -23.00
C SER A 70 0.83 -26.46 -23.77
N LYS A 71 0.29 -25.74 -24.76
CA LYS A 71 1.03 -24.72 -25.52
C LYS A 71 1.65 -23.63 -24.66
N PHE A 72 1.00 -23.28 -23.54
CA PHE A 72 1.52 -22.27 -22.61
C PHE A 72 2.65 -22.83 -21.74
N ILE A 73 2.53 -24.09 -21.30
CA ILE A 73 3.58 -24.80 -20.57
C ILE A 73 4.82 -24.95 -21.45
N ASP A 74 4.65 -25.34 -22.72
CA ASP A 74 5.74 -25.51 -23.68
C ASP A 74 6.49 -24.18 -23.91
N LEU A 75 5.75 -23.08 -24.06
CA LEU A 75 6.32 -21.73 -24.22
C LEU A 75 7.12 -21.26 -22.99
N MET A 76 6.80 -21.80 -21.81
CA MET A 76 7.52 -21.54 -20.56
C MET A 76 8.70 -22.50 -20.34
N GLY A 77 8.97 -23.40 -21.30
CA GLY A 77 10.08 -24.35 -21.24
C GLY A 77 9.69 -25.73 -20.71
N GLY A 78 8.40 -26.05 -20.64
CA GLY A 78 7.89 -27.34 -20.18
C GLY A 78 7.76 -27.46 -18.66
N PHE A 79 7.44 -28.67 -18.19
CA PHE A 79 7.42 -28.96 -16.75
C PHE A 79 8.85 -29.01 -16.18
N VAL A 80 9.07 -28.33 -15.06
CA VAL A 80 10.30 -28.39 -14.28
C VAL A 80 10.47 -29.81 -13.71
N PRO A 81 11.61 -30.47 -13.97
CA PRO A 81 11.88 -31.80 -13.43
C PRO A 81 11.92 -31.79 -11.89
N MET A 82 11.36 -32.82 -11.26
CA MET A 82 11.39 -32.94 -9.80
C MET A 82 12.81 -32.98 -9.22
N GLU A 83 13.77 -33.51 -9.97
CA GLU A 83 15.19 -33.49 -9.59
C GLU A 83 15.70 -32.06 -9.38
N MET A 84 15.28 -31.10 -10.22
CA MET A 84 15.66 -29.69 -10.09
C MET A 84 15.00 -29.04 -8.87
N VAL A 85 13.76 -29.41 -8.56
CA VAL A 85 13.06 -28.97 -7.34
C VAL A 85 13.76 -29.48 -6.08
N VAL A 86 14.13 -30.77 -6.07
CA VAL A 86 14.88 -31.39 -4.96
C VAL A 86 16.25 -30.72 -4.79
N LYS A 87 16.97 -30.47 -5.89
CA LYS A 87 18.26 -29.77 -5.86
C LYS A 87 18.13 -28.36 -5.29
N GLY A 88 17.09 -27.61 -5.67
CA GLY A 88 16.83 -26.29 -5.12
C GLY A 88 16.45 -26.30 -3.63
N ALA A 89 15.75 -27.34 -3.17
CA ALA A 89 15.51 -27.53 -1.74
C ALA A 89 16.83 -27.77 -0.99
N PHE A 90 17.72 -28.61 -1.51
CA PHE A 90 19.04 -28.84 -0.92
C PHE A 90 19.88 -27.55 -0.87
N GLU A 91 19.88 -26.74 -1.93
CA GLU A 91 20.56 -25.44 -1.95
C GLU A 91 20.09 -24.53 -0.79
N LEU A 92 18.77 -24.45 -0.55
CA LEU A 92 18.22 -23.68 0.57
C LEU A 92 18.57 -24.27 1.95
N ILE A 93 18.79 -25.58 2.03
CA ILE A 93 19.23 -26.26 3.26
C ILE A 93 20.71 -25.95 3.53
N THR A 94 21.57 -26.08 2.52
CA THR A 94 23.03 -26.01 2.65
C THR A 94 23.56 -24.58 2.77
N ASP A 95 22.96 -23.60 2.09
CA ASP A 95 23.44 -22.21 2.14
C ASP A 95 22.94 -21.48 3.41
N GLU A 96 23.76 -21.51 4.46
CA GLU A 96 23.49 -20.87 5.75
C GLU A 96 23.46 -19.32 5.69
N SER A 97 23.97 -18.72 4.62
CA SER A 97 23.90 -17.27 4.43
C SER A 97 22.46 -16.80 4.16
N LYS A 98 21.61 -17.68 3.61
CA LYS A 98 20.29 -17.35 3.07
C LYS A 98 19.18 -17.59 4.10
N ALA A 99 18.62 -16.49 4.61
CA ALA A 99 17.39 -16.47 5.40
C ALA A 99 16.40 -15.50 4.78
N GLY A 100 15.11 -15.85 4.77
CA GLY A 100 14.08 -15.09 4.06
C GLY A 100 14.27 -15.08 2.54
N SER A 101 15.15 -15.96 2.03
CA SER A 101 15.50 -15.98 0.62
C SER A 101 14.47 -16.75 -0.18
N CYS A 102 14.24 -16.28 -1.40
CA CYS A 102 13.37 -16.93 -2.37
C CYS A 102 14.25 -17.52 -3.47
N LEU A 103 14.12 -18.82 -3.73
CA LEU A 103 14.80 -19.48 -4.85
C LEU A 103 13.78 -19.77 -5.95
N TRP A 104 13.94 -19.11 -7.09
CA TRP A 104 13.15 -19.34 -8.29
C TRP A 104 13.76 -20.49 -9.09
N ILE A 105 12.92 -21.44 -9.52
CA ILE A 105 13.33 -22.57 -10.36
C ILE A 105 12.57 -22.53 -11.69
N THR A 106 13.31 -22.54 -12.79
CA THR A 106 12.76 -22.53 -14.16
C THR A 106 13.65 -23.34 -15.09
N ASN A 107 13.04 -24.01 -16.08
CA ASN A 107 13.80 -24.72 -17.12
C ASN A 107 14.65 -23.77 -17.98
N ARG A 108 14.28 -22.50 -18.07
CA ARG A 108 14.94 -21.52 -18.95
C ARG A 108 16.18 -20.87 -18.32
N ARG A 109 16.19 -20.72 -16.98
CA ARG A 109 17.26 -20.02 -16.24
C ARG A 109 17.89 -20.85 -15.13
N GLY A 110 17.42 -22.07 -14.90
CA GLY A 110 17.87 -22.91 -13.79
C GLY A 110 17.35 -22.41 -12.45
N MET A 111 18.24 -22.30 -11.46
CA MET A 111 17.92 -21.87 -10.10
C MET A 111 18.51 -20.49 -9.85
N GLU A 112 17.68 -19.52 -9.48
CA GLU A 112 18.11 -18.14 -9.26
C GLU A 112 17.48 -17.56 -7.99
N TYR A 113 18.27 -16.87 -7.17
CA TYR A 113 17.73 -16.19 -5.99
C TYR A 113 16.99 -14.92 -6.39
N TRP A 114 15.76 -14.78 -5.91
CA TRP A 114 14.91 -13.62 -6.14
C TRP A 114 14.97 -12.61 -4.97
N PRO A 115 15.01 -11.28 -5.24
CA PRO A 115 15.01 -10.67 -6.56
C PRO A 115 16.35 -10.89 -7.29
N THR A 116 16.23 -11.24 -8.58
CA THR A 116 17.37 -11.46 -9.50
C THR A 116 18.18 -10.19 -9.69
N SER A 117 19.36 -10.25 -10.32
CA SER A 117 20.12 -9.03 -10.63
C SER A 117 19.35 -8.09 -11.55
N GLU A 118 18.62 -8.64 -12.53
CA GLU A 118 17.71 -7.89 -13.42
C GLU A 118 16.55 -7.29 -12.64
N GLU A 119 15.94 -8.07 -11.74
CA GLU A 119 14.84 -7.61 -10.90
C GLU A 119 15.29 -6.49 -9.97
N LYS A 120 16.44 -6.67 -9.30
CA LYS A 120 17.09 -5.62 -8.50
C LYS A 120 17.43 -4.39 -9.34
N ALA A 121 17.87 -4.57 -10.59
CA ALA A 121 18.20 -3.46 -11.48
C ALA A 121 16.97 -2.61 -11.84
N LYS A 122 15.75 -3.15 -11.82
CA LYS A 122 14.53 -2.34 -11.95
C LYS A 122 14.37 -1.33 -10.80
N TYR A 123 14.95 -1.63 -9.65
CA TYR A 123 14.87 -0.85 -8.42
C TYR A 123 16.17 -0.06 -8.09
N LEU A 124 17.23 -0.22 -8.89
CA LEU A 124 18.53 0.45 -8.70
C LEU A 124 18.77 1.49 -9.78
N VAL A 125 19.28 2.66 -9.40
CA VAL A 125 19.92 3.60 -10.32
C VAL A 125 21.30 3.94 -9.78
N ARG A 126 22.35 3.70 -10.57
CA ARG A 126 23.74 3.91 -10.13
C ARG A 126 24.13 5.38 -10.27
N SER A 127 24.82 5.92 -9.25
CA SER A 127 25.31 7.29 -9.25
C SER A 127 26.52 7.46 -10.18
N SER A 128 26.50 8.50 -11.00
CA SER A 128 27.67 8.99 -11.73
C SER A 128 28.70 9.55 -10.74
N GLY A 129 29.89 8.96 -10.70
CA GLY A 129 30.97 9.45 -9.85
C GLY A 129 32.32 8.86 -10.21
N SER A 130 33.19 9.71 -10.78
CA SER A 130 34.61 9.51 -11.09
C SER A 130 34.95 8.60 -12.28
N MET A 131 35.21 9.21 -13.44
CA MET A 131 36.22 8.69 -14.34
C MET A 131 37.07 9.82 -14.93
N LYS A 132 38.37 9.79 -14.57
CA LYS A 132 39.43 10.54 -15.25
C LYS A 132 39.47 10.10 -16.71
N ARG A 133 39.69 11.07 -17.60
CA ARG A 133 39.89 10.90 -19.04
C ARG A 133 41.00 9.89 -19.32
N SER A 134 40.69 8.89 -20.13
CA SER A 134 41.64 8.17 -20.98
C SER A 134 40.92 7.74 -22.25
N SER A 135 41.52 8.10 -23.38
CA SER A 135 41.04 7.93 -24.74
C SER A 135 41.13 6.48 -25.22
N SER A 136 40.00 5.87 -25.55
CA SER A 136 39.87 4.88 -26.64
C SER A 136 38.39 4.56 -26.83
N GLN A 137 37.95 4.65 -28.08
CA GLN A 137 36.56 4.62 -28.53
C GLN A 137 35.79 3.36 -28.14
N VAL A 138 34.71 3.51 -27.36
CA VAL A 138 33.40 2.85 -27.54
C VAL A 138 32.33 3.79 -26.96
N PRO A 139 31.28 4.20 -27.71
CA PRO A 139 30.23 5.04 -27.16
C PRO A 139 29.28 4.18 -26.31
N LEU A 140 29.29 4.36 -24.99
CA LEU A 140 28.31 3.76 -24.09
C LEU A 140 27.53 4.85 -23.36
N ASN A 141 26.70 5.56 -24.14
CA ASN A 141 25.53 6.25 -23.63
C ASN A 141 24.48 5.18 -23.28
N LEU A 142 24.20 4.99 -21.99
CA LEU A 142 22.97 4.33 -21.56
C LEU A 142 22.21 5.29 -20.64
N ASN A 143 21.62 6.28 -21.31
CA ASN A 143 20.43 7.00 -20.87
C ASN A 143 19.37 5.99 -20.42
N VAL A 144 18.63 6.28 -19.35
CA VAL A 144 17.25 5.76 -19.30
C VAL A 144 16.59 6.33 -20.54
N GLN A 145 16.37 5.50 -21.54
CA GLN A 145 15.68 5.95 -22.74
C GLN A 145 14.25 6.22 -22.30
N LEU A 146 13.97 7.48 -22.02
CA LEU A 146 12.63 7.93 -21.72
C LEU A 146 11.77 7.52 -22.91
N PRO A 147 10.67 6.78 -22.66
CA PRO A 147 9.84 6.35 -23.76
C PRO A 147 9.17 7.58 -24.39
N GLU A 148 8.87 7.52 -25.69
CA GLU A 148 8.13 8.60 -26.35
C GLU A 148 6.70 8.75 -25.80
N SER A 149 6.14 7.66 -25.25
CA SER A 149 4.82 7.63 -24.63
C SER A 149 4.75 6.63 -23.48
N PHE A 150 3.78 6.83 -22.59
CA PHE A 150 3.54 6.00 -21.41
C PHE A 150 2.04 5.86 -21.13
N GLU A 151 1.67 4.87 -20.32
CA GLU A 151 0.28 4.64 -19.92
C GLU A 151 -0.09 5.40 -18.64
N LYS A 152 -1.33 5.89 -18.60
CA LYS A 152 -1.94 6.48 -17.40
C LYS A 152 -3.44 6.24 -17.35
N LEU A 153 -4.02 6.34 -16.16
CA LEU A 153 -5.47 6.41 -15.95
C LEU A 153 -5.92 7.87 -15.93
N VAL A 154 -6.96 8.16 -16.70
CA VAL A 154 -7.62 9.47 -16.70
C VAL A 154 -9.09 9.31 -16.35
N VAL A 155 -9.62 10.27 -15.60
CA VAL A 155 -11.05 10.46 -15.42
C VAL A 155 -11.57 11.16 -16.68
N HIS A 156 -12.42 10.47 -17.45
CA HIS A 156 -12.98 10.98 -18.70
C HIS A 156 -14.45 11.39 -18.56
N THR A 157 -15.11 11.00 -17.46
CA THR A 157 -16.47 11.40 -17.12
C THR A 157 -16.62 11.47 -15.60
N LEU A 158 -17.49 12.35 -15.11
CA LEU A 158 -17.74 12.47 -13.68
C LEU A 158 -18.68 11.35 -13.22
N ASN A 159 -18.16 10.41 -12.44
CA ASN A 159 -18.95 9.31 -11.91
C ASN A 159 -18.40 8.81 -10.57
N HIS A 160 -19.29 8.37 -9.69
CA HIS A 160 -18.95 7.75 -8.41
C HIS A 160 -18.52 6.28 -8.58
N ASN A 161 -18.86 5.65 -9.71
CA ASN A 161 -18.26 4.38 -10.13
C ASN A 161 -16.91 4.65 -10.80
N PHE A 162 -15.82 4.31 -10.12
CA PHE A 162 -14.46 4.53 -10.63
C PHE A 162 -14.20 3.86 -11.98
N ARG A 163 -14.78 2.67 -12.22
CA ARG A 163 -14.62 1.94 -13.48
C ARG A 163 -15.25 2.69 -14.65
N ASP A 164 -16.43 3.27 -14.43
CA ASP A 164 -17.16 4.01 -15.46
C ASP A 164 -16.57 5.42 -15.65
N ALA A 165 -15.94 5.97 -14.60
CA ALA A 165 -15.32 7.29 -14.63
C ALA A 165 -13.97 7.30 -15.36
N THR A 166 -13.25 6.17 -15.36
CA THR A 166 -11.83 6.12 -15.76
C THR A 166 -11.55 5.25 -16.97
N ILE A 167 -10.58 5.70 -17.77
CA ILE A 167 -10.06 4.96 -18.91
C ILE A 167 -8.53 4.99 -18.91
N LYS A 168 -7.92 3.89 -19.38
CA LYS A 168 -6.49 3.82 -19.62
C LYS A 168 -6.14 4.44 -20.96
N VAL A 169 -5.22 5.39 -20.97
CA VAL A 169 -4.76 6.09 -22.17
C VAL A 169 -3.25 6.00 -22.29
N ARG A 170 -2.76 6.04 -23.53
CA ARG A 170 -1.34 6.23 -23.85
C ARG A 170 -1.11 7.71 -24.12
N ALA A 171 -0.22 8.34 -23.34
CA ALA A 171 0.09 9.77 -23.42
C ALA A 171 1.55 9.99 -23.85
N PRO A 172 1.86 11.04 -24.62
CA PRO A 172 3.24 11.36 -24.99
C PRO A 172 4.01 11.87 -23.77
N LEU A 173 5.28 11.48 -23.67
CA LEU A 173 6.21 12.04 -22.70
C LEU A 173 6.75 13.37 -23.25
N ARG A 174 6.36 14.48 -22.61
CA ARG A 174 6.74 15.83 -23.07
C ARG A 174 8.12 16.21 -22.54
N LEU A 175 9.04 16.45 -23.48
CA LEU A 175 10.38 16.99 -23.24
C LEU A 175 10.50 18.42 -23.83
N PRO A 176 11.41 19.26 -23.31
CA PRO A 176 12.26 19.04 -22.13
C PRO A 176 11.44 19.08 -20.82
N ILE A 177 12.02 18.53 -19.75
CA ILE A 177 11.42 18.65 -18.41
C ILE A 177 11.44 20.13 -17.99
N LYS A 178 10.34 20.61 -17.39
CA LYS A 178 10.26 22.00 -16.92
C LYS A 178 11.41 22.30 -15.94
N PRO A 179 12.01 23.50 -15.96
CA PRO A 179 13.25 23.79 -15.21
C PRO A 179 13.20 23.44 -13.72
N ASN A 180 12.05 23.66 -13.05
CA ASN A 180 11.86 23.40 -11.63
C ASN A 180 11.13 22.08 -11.31
N HIS A 181 11.04 21.16 -12.27
CA HIS A 181 10.33 19.89 -12.11
C HIS A 181 11.27 18.71 -12.22
N VAL A 182 10.81 17.57 -11.70
CA VAL A 182 11.38 16.27 -11.96
C VAL A 182 10.34 15.40 -12.66
N LEU A 183 10.83 14.43 -13.42
CA LEU A 183 10.02 13.33 -13.91
C LEU A 183 10.25 12.14 -12.98
N VAL A 184 9.18 11.59 -12.41
CA VAL A 184 9.22 10.40 -11.56
C VAL A 184 8.68 9.21 -12.34
N LYS A 185 9.45 8.13 -12.43
CA LYS A 185 8.98 6.81 -12.85
C LYS A 185 8.31 6.15 -11.65
N ILE A 186 7.01 5.95 -11.72
CA ILE A 186 6.22 5.40 -10.62
C ILE A 186 6.41 3.88 -10.57
N ILE A 187 6.61 3.34 -9.37
CA ILE A 187 6.77 1.91 -9.12
C ILE A 187 5.55 1.38 -8.35
N PHE A 188 5.12 2.11 -7.32
CA PHE A 188 3.89 1.81 -6.59
C PHE A 188 3.04 3.09 -6.46
N ALA A 189 1.73 2.95 -6.58
CA ALA A 189 0.76 4.01 -6.36
C ALA A 189 -0.25 3.58 -5.29
N GLY A 190 -0.71 4.54 -4.49
CA GLY A 190 -1.65 4.29 -3.38
C GLY A 190 -3.10 4.35 -3.85
N VAL A 191 -3.89 3.34 -3.48
CA VAL A 191 -5.33 3.32 -3.73
C VAL A 191 -6.07 3.83 -2.51
N ASN A 192 -6.90 4.85 -2.72
CA ASN A 192 -7.53 5.61 -1.65
C ASN A 192 -9.06 5.54 -1.76
N ALA A 193 -9.74 5.49 -0.62
CA ALA A 193 -11.21 5.48 -0.60
C ALA A 193 -11.81 6.71 -1.30
N SER A 194 -11.09 7.83 -1.31
CA SER A 194 -11.54 9.07 -1.95
C SER A 194 -11.29 9.15 -3.45
N ASP A 195 -10.69 8.13 -4.08
CA ASP A 195 -10.52 8.08 -5.53
C ASP A 195 -11.88 8.20 -6.25
N VAL A 196 -12.95 7.61 -5.69
CA VAL A 196 -14.32 7.74 -6.22
C VAL A 196 -14.93 9.14 -6.02
N ASN A 197 -14.54 9.84 -4.95
CA ASN A 197 -14.97 11.22 -4.72
C ASN A 197 -14.26 12.17 -5.69
N PHE A 198 -12.99 11.92 -5.96
CA PHE A 198 -12.22 12.67 -6.94
C PHE A 198 -12.72 12.43 -8.36
N SER A 199 -12.99 11.17 -8.74
CA SER A 199 -13.56 10.84 -10.05
C SER A 199 -14.99 11.36 -10.25
N SER A 200 -15.73 11.60 -9.17
CA SER A 200 -17.06 12.25 -9.22
C SER A 200 -16.99 13.78 -9.15
N GLY A 201 -15.80 14.38 -9.14
CA GLY A 201 -15.60 15.82 -9.18
C GLY A 201 -15.76 16.55 -7.84
N ARG A 202 -15.95 15.83 -6.73
CA ARG A 202 -16.26 16.43 -5.41
C ARG A 202 -15.11 17.22 -4.78
N TYR A 203 -13.89 17.07 -5.30
CA TYR A 203 -12.73 17.84 -4.86
C TYR A 203 -12.68 19.25 -5.47
N PHE A 204 -13.55 19.55 -6.42
CA PHE A 204 -13.60 20.85 -7.09
C PHE A 204 -14.76 21.65 -6.50
N SER A 205 -14.44 22.60 -5.63
CA SER A 205 -15.39 23.39 -4.83
C SER A 205 -16.00 24.59 -5.57
N ASP A 206 -15.60 24.85 -6.81
CA ASP A 206 -16.06 26.02 -7.55
C ASP A 206 -17.11 25.59 -8.58
N GLY A 207 -18.32 26.15 -8.49
CA GLY A 207 -19.47 25.85 -9.36
C GLY A 207 -19.31 26.19 -10.86
N ASN A 208 -18.09 26.34 -11.35
CA ASN A 208 -17.77 26.35 -12.77
C ASN A 208 -17.75 24.92 -13.28
N ASP A 209 -18.34 24.70 -14.46
CA ASP A 209 -18.53 23.42 -15.14
C ASP A 209 -17.32 22.48 -14.95
N ILE A 210 -17.41 21.57 -13.96
CA ILE A 210 -16.36 20.59 -13.65
C ILE A 210 -16.08 19.72 -14.87
N GLY A 211 -17.08 19.57 -15.76
CA GLY A 211 -16.94 18.92 -17.06
C GLY A 211 -15.87 19.57 -17.93
N SER A 212 -15.67 20.90 -17.85
CA SER A 212 -14.61 21.61 -18.57
C SER A 212 -13.19 21.22 -18.15
N ARG A 213 -13.03 20.57 -16.98
CA ARG A 213 -11.74 20.04 -16.50
C ARG A 213 -11.47 18.62 -16.98
N LEU A 214 -12.45 17.94 -17.58
CA LEU A 214 -12.25 16.61 -18.15
C LEU A 214 -11.48 16.70 -19.48
N PRO A 215 -10.62 15.70 -19.78
CA PRO A 215 -10.17 14.64 -18.88
C PRO A 215 -9.09 15.13 -17.91
N PHE A 216 -9.08 14.60 -16.69
CA PHE A 216 -8.00 14.85 -15.70
C PHE A 216 -7.38 13.56 -15.16
N ASP A 217 -6.16 13.63 -14.65
CA ASP A 217 -5.36 12.47 -14.25
C ASP A 217 -5.77 11.94 -12.85
N ALA A 218 -5.83 10.62 -12.68
CA ALA A 218 -6.29 9.96 -11.44
C ALA A 218 -5.13 9.56 -10.49
N GLY A 219 -5.46 9.32 -9.21
CA GLY A 219 -4.53 8.88 -8.15
C GLY A 219 -3.92 10.03 -7.33
N PHE A 220 -3.63 9.81 -6.05
CA PHE A 220 -3.17 10.84 -5.10
C PHE A 220 -1.73 10.73 -4.63
N GLU A 221 -1.15 9.55 -4.72
CA GLU A 221 0.16 9.29 -4.14
C GLU A 221 0.89 8.16 -4.86
N ALA A 222 2.21 8.22 -4.83
CA ALA A 222 3.06 7.17 -5.36
C ALA A 222 4.46 7.22 -4.76
N VAL A 223 5.20 6.12 -4.96
CA VAL A 223 6.63 6.05 -4.77
C VAL A 223 7.28 5.52 -6.04
N GLY A 224 8.46 6.04 -6.34
CA GLY A 224 9.16 5.73 -7.57
C GLY A 224 10.60 6.22 -7.56
N LEU A 225 11.14 6.38 -8.75
CA LEU A 225 12.51 6.84 -8.98
C LEU A 225 12.49 8.11 -9.82
N ILE A 226 13.35 9.09 -9.50
CA ILE A 226 13.56 10.24 -10.37
C ILE A 226 14.18 9.78 -11.69
N ALA A 227 13.44 9.91 -12.79
CA ALA A 227 13.85 9.52 -14.14
C ALA A 227 14.55 10.66 -14.90
N ALA A 228 14.17 11.91 -14.63
CA ALA A 228 14.80 13.10 -15.20
C ALA A 228 14.61 14.31 -14.28
N VAL A 229 15.47 15.31 -14.41
CA VAL A 229 15.42 16.57 -13.65
C VAL A 229 15.49 17.75 -14.62
N GLY A 230 14.76 18.83 -14.32
CA GLY A 230 14.87 20.08 -15.04
C GLY A 230 16.15 20.85 -14.67
N ASP A 231 16.56 21.77 -15.54
CA ASP A 231 17.85 22.47 -15.46
C ASP A 231 18.06 23.30 -14.18
N SER A 232 16.99 23.66 -13.46
CA SER A 232 17.05 24.43 -12.22
C SER A 232 16.94 23.55 -10.96
N VAL A 233 16.82 22.23 -11.10
CA VAL A 233 16.71 21.29 -9.97
C VAL A 233 18.10 20.88 -9.48
N ASN A 234 18.47 21.35 -8.29
CA ASN A 234 19.77 21.06 -7.66
C ASN A 234 19.64 20.23 -6.36
N ASN A 235 18.42 20.02 -5.85
CA ASN A 235 18.17 19.39 -4.55
C ASN A 235 18.00 17.86 -4.62
N VAL A 236 17.84 17.29 -5.81
CA VAL A 236 17.66 15.86 -6.05
C VAL A 236 18.29 15.46 -7.38
N LYS A 237 18.66 14.18 -7.52
CA LYS A 237 19.32 13.66 -8.73
C LYS A 237 18.53 12.52 -9.36
N VAL A 238 18.73 12.30 -10.66
CA VAL A 238 18.25 11.10 -11.36
C VAL A 238 18.67 9.86 -10.57
N GLY A 239 17.72 8.95 -10.38
CA GLY A 239 17.90 7.73 -9.62
C GLY A 239 17.55 7.79 -8.14
N THR A 240 17.27 8.97 -7.60
CA THR A 240 16.84 9.11 -6.21
C THR A 240 15.46 8.45 -6.04
N PRO A 241 15.28 7.52 -5.08
CA PRO A 241 13.96 7.06 -4.69
C PRO A 241 13.17 8.19 -4.04
N ALA A 242 11.95 8.36 -4.50
CA ALA A 242 11.13 9.51 -4.15
C ALA A 242 9.67 9.09 -3.96
N ALA A 243 9.07 9.59 -2.89
CA ALA A 243 7.64 9.59 -2.69
C ALA A 243 7.03 10.93 -3.11
N ILE A 244 5.78 10.88 -3.57
CA ILE A 244 5.00 12.02 -4.01
C ILE A 244 3.57 11.91 -3.50
N MET A 245 3.01 13.03 -3.06
CA MET A 245 1.60 13.20 -2.73
C MET A 245 1.05 14.26 -3.69
N THR A 246 0.48 13.82 -4.81
CA THR A 246 0.01 14.69 -5.90
C THR A 246 -1.04 13.96 -6.74
N PHE A 247 -1.95 14.73 -7.34
CA PHE A 247 -2.91 14.19 -8.29
C PHE A 247 -2.22 13.64 -9.54
N GLY A 248 -2.78 12.59 -10.14
CA GLY A 248 -2.25 11.98 -11.36
C GLY A 248 -1.17 10.91 -11.12
N SER A 249 -1.17 10.27 -9.95
CA SER A 249 -0.21 9.22 -9.60
C SER A 249 -0.52 7.85 -10.21
N TYR A 250 -1.67 7.67 -10.86
CA TYR A 250 -1.98 6.47 -11.66
C TYR A 250 -1.43 6.59 -13.07
N ALA A 251 -0.11 6.70 -13.17
CA ALA A 251 0.65 6.80 -14.41
C ALA A 251 1.96 6.04 -14.28
N GLU A 252 2.56 5.61 -15.39
CA GLU A 252 3.93 5.08 -15.37
C GLU A 252 4.97 6.18 -15.08
N PHE A 253 4.68 7.41 -15.52
CA PHE A 253 5.51 8.58 -15.29
C PHE A 253 4.65 9.78 -14.89
N THR A 254 5.16 10.58 -13.96
CA THR A 254 4.51 11.85 -13.59
C THR A 254 5.53 12.97 -13.40
N MET A 255 5.17 14.18 -13.81
CA MET A 255 6.02 15.36 -13.72
C MET A 255 5.59 16.20 -12.53
N VAL A 256 6.50 16.42 -11.58
CA VAL A 256 6.18 17.03 -10.28
C VAL A 256 7.18 18.14 -9.99
N PRO A 257 6.77 19.29 -9.40
CA PRO A 257 7.72 20.28 -8.90
C PRO A 257 8.73 19.65 -7.94
N SER A 258 10.03 19.93 -8.11
CA SER A 258 11.08 19.30 -7.30
C SER A 258 10.93 19.53 -5.79
N LYS A 259 10.26 20.63 -5.40
CA LYS A 259 9.95 20.96 -4.00
C LYS A 259 8.89 20.06 -3.34
N HIS A 260 8.12 19.30 -4.11
CA HIS A 260 7.13 18.35 -3.59
C HIS A 260 7.68 16.92 -3.50
N ILE A 261 8.94 16.72 -3.86
CA ILE A 261 9.59 15.42 -3.76
C ILE A 261 9.97 15.15 -2.31
N LEU A 262 9.58 13.97 -1.82
CA LEU A 262 10.02 13.42 -0.55
C LEU A 262 11.06 12.33 -0.84
N PRO A 263 12.37 12.60 -0.68
CA PRO A 263 13.39 11.57 -0.85
C PRO A 263 13.18 10.45 0.17
N VAL A 264 13.26 9.20 -0.28
CA VAL A 264 13.11 8.02 0.58
C VAL A 264 14.28 7.07 0.38
N ALA A 265 14.51 6.19 1.36
CA ALA A 265 15.62 5.24 1.29
C ALA A 265 15.47 4.22 0.16
N ARG A 266 14.23 3.81 -0.13
CA ARG A 266 13.88 2.79 -1.13
C ARG A 266 12.45 3.00 -1.62
N PRO A 267 12.14 2.70 -2.89
CA PRO A 267 10.82 2.92 -3.46
C PRO A 267 9.89 1.75 -3.14
N ASP A 268 9.60 1.54 -1.86
CA ASP A 268 8.89 0.36 -1.35
C ASP A 268 7.40 0.63 -1.12
N PRO A 269 6.51 -0.37 -1.26
CA PRO A 269 5.07 -0.16 -1.08
C PRO A 269 4.70 0.30 0.33
N GLU A 270 5.48 -0.06 1.35
CA GLU A 270 5.28 0.42 2.72
C GLU A 270 5.44 1.95 2.85
N VAL A 271 6.25 2.57 1.98
CA VAL A 271 6.38 4.03 1.92
C VAL A 271 5.06 4.64 1.48
N VAL A 272 4.42 4.09 0.45
CA VAL A 272 3.12 4.57 -0.06
C VAL A 272 2.07 4.56 1.05
N ALA A 273 2.02 3.49 1.85
CA ALA A 273 1.07 3.40 2.95
C ALA A 273 1.24 4.51 4.01
N MET A 274 2.45 5.05 4.19
CA MET A 274 2.71 6.12 5.15
C MET A 274 2.31 7.50 4.66
N LEU A 275 2.22 7.71 3.35
CA LEU A 275 2.01 9.03 2.73
C LEU A 275 0.63 9.60 3.07
N THR A 276 -0.45 9.09 2.51
CA THR A 276 -1.80 9.59 2.82
C THR A 276 -2.32 8.95 4.10
N SER A 277 -2.29 7.62 4.18
CA SER A 277 -2.92 6.87 5.28
C SER A 277 -2.23 7.08 6.63
N GLY A 278 -0.89 6.97 6.67
CA GLY A 278 -0.10 7.18 7.89
C GLY A 278 -0.10 8.63 8.36
N LEU A 279 0.12 9.59 7.44
CA LEU A 279 0.12 11.01 7.77
C LEU A 279 -1.24 11.49 8.29
N THR A 280 -2.35 11.06 7.65
CA THR A 280 -3.70 11.39 8.11
C THR A 280 -3.91 10.93 9.55
N ALA A 281 -3.53 9.69 9.87
CA ALA A 281 -3.66 9.15 11.22
C ALA A 281 -2.80 9.91 12.24
N SER A 282 -1.56 10.25 11.88
CA SER A 282 -0.63 11.00 12.73
C SER A 282 -1.15 12.39 13.05
N ILE A 283 -1.46 13.19 12.02
CA ILE A 283 -1.97 14.56 12.19
C ILE A 283 -3.29 14.53 12.95
N ALA A 284 -4.17 13.56 12.64
CA ALA A 284 -5.46 13.50 13.28
C ALA A 284 -5.41 13.24 14.78
N LEU A 285 -4.60 12.29 15.20
CA LEU A 285 -4.43 11.99 16.62
C LEU A 285 -3.70 13.13 17.34
N GLU A 286 -2.75 13.79 16.69
CA GLU A 286 -2.08 14.97 17.24
C GLU A 286 -3.07 16.12 17.49
N GLN A 287 -3.94 16.41 16.52
CA GLN A 287 -4.98 17.45 16.63
C GLN A 287 -6.05 17.11 17.68
N ALA A 288 -6.33 15.82 17.88
CA ALA A 288 -7.18 15.37 18.98
C ALA A 288 -6.53 15.54 20.35
N GLY A 289 -5.26 15.92 20.42
CA GLY A 289 -4.50 16.27 21.62
C GLY A 289 -3.63 15.10 22.12
N PRO A 290 -2.44 15.38 22.67
CA PRO A 290 -1.58 14.37 23.26
C PRO A 290 -2.28 13.83 24.50
N ALA A 291 -2.82 12.62 24.39
CA ALA A 291 -3.54 12.03 25.49
C ALA A 291 -3.09 10.58 25.64
N SER A 292 -2.44 10.31 26.76
CA SER A 292 -2.17 8.97 27.27
C SER A 292 -3.26 8.58 28.27
N GLY A 293 -3.54 7.29 28.43
CA GLY A 293 -4.55 6.80 29.38
C GLY A 293 -5.99 7.12 28.98
N LYS A 294 -6.25 7.46 27.71
CA LYS A 294 -7.59 7.66 27.17
C LYS A 294 -8.16 6.38 26.58
N LYS A 295 -9.48 6.33 26.43
CA LYS A 295 -10.18 5.33 25.60
C LYS A 295 -10.38 5.88 24.20
N VAL A 296 -9.69 5.28 23.24
CA VAL A 296 -9.71 5.66 21.82
C VAL A 296 -10.48 4.61 21.03
N LEU A 297 -11.55 5.02 20.35
CA LEU A 297 -12.26 4.17 19.39
C LEU A 297 -11.72 4.46 17.97
N VAL A 298 -11.39 3.42 17.21
CA VAL A 298 -11.02 3.53 15.79
C VAL A 298 -12.01 2.75 14.94
N THR A 299 -12.69 3.42 14.00
CA THR A 299 -13.55 2.76 13.01
C THR A 299 -12.79 2.42 11.73
N ALA A 300 -13.23 1.36 11.02
CA ALA A 300 -12.50 0.77 9.89
C ALA A 300 -11.02 0.49 10.23
N ALA A 301 -10.78 0.01 11.45
CA ALA A 301 -9.45 0.00 12.06
C ALA A 301 -8.45 -0.92 11.38
N ALA A 302 -8.91 -1.97 10.69
CA ALA A 302 -8.05 -2.86 9.90
C ALA A 302 -7.82 -2.34 8.47
N GLY A 303 -8.20 -1.11 8.16
CA GLY A 303 -8.01 -0.46 6.86
C GLY A 303 -6.69 0.34 6.78
N GLY A 304 -6.46 0.95 5.61
CA GLY A 304 -5.20 1.64 5.28
C GLY A 304 -4.75 2.66 6.33
N THR A 305 -5.62 3.60 6.69
CA THR A 305 -5.33 4.62 7.72
C THR A 305 -5.63 4.15 9.15
N GLY A 306 -6.68 3.33 9.32
CA GLY A 306 -7.11 2.84 10.64
C GLY A 306 -6.03 2.03 11.37
N GLN A 307 -5.23 1.25 10.64
CA GLN A 307 -4.16 0.44 11.24
C GLN A 307 -3.04 1.31 11.82
N PHE A 308 -2.78 2.49 11.24
CA PHE A 308 -1.83 3.46 11.79
C PHE A 308 -2.43 4.15 13.01
N ALA A 309 -3.70 4.55 12.95
CA ALA A 309 -4.39 5.18 14.07
C ALA A 309 -4.39 4.29 15.32
N VAL A 310 -4.65 2.98 15.17
CA VAL A 310 -4.55 2.00 16.25
C VAL A 310 -3.14 1.98 16.85
N GLN A 311 -2.10 1.80 16.02
CA GLN A 311 -0.72 1.69 16.49
C GLN A 311 -0.26 2.96 17.19
N LEU A 312 -0.54 4.13 16.61
CA LEU A 312 -0.17 5.43 17.19
C LEU A 312 -0.90 5.66 18.53
N ALA A 313 -2.18 5.33 18.61
CA ALA A 313 -2.94 5.44 19.86
C ALA A 313 -2.40 4.48 20.94
N LYS A 314 -2.03 3.24 20.58
CA LYS A 314 -1.37 2.28 21.50
C LYS A 314 -0.01 2.79 21.97
N LEU A 315 0.82 3.30 21.05
CA LEU A 315 2.14 3.87 21.38
C LEU A 315 2.04 5.09 22.30
N ALA A 316 0.96 5.86 22.20
CA ALA A 316 0.65 6.96 23.11
C ALA A 316 0.15 6.49 24.50
N GLY A 317 0.05 5.19 24.76
CA GLY A 317 -0.36 4.63 26.05
C GLY A 317 -1.86 4.64 26.30
N ASN A 318 -2.68 4.54 25.23
CA ASN A 318 -4.13 4.50 25.33
C ASN A 318 -4.71 3.08 25.37
N THR A 319 -5.94 2.99 25.89
CA THR A 319 -6.81 1.85 25.67
C THR A 319 -7.50 2.03 24.33
N VAL A 320 -7.24 1.14 23.38
CA VAL A 320 -7.74 1.21 22.01
C VAL A 320 -8.84 0.17 21.82
N VAL A 321 -9.98 0.64 21.32
CA VAL A 321 -11.11 -0.16 20.88
C VAL A 321 -11.22 0.00 19.37
N ALA A 322 -11.36 -1.10 18.64
CA ALA A 322 -11.26 -1.08 17.19
C ALA A 322 -12.42 -1.83 16.54
N THR A 323 -13.04 -1.25 15.52
CA THR A 323 -14.11 -1.91 14.77
C THR A 323 -13.61 -2.42 13.42
N CYS A 324 -14.03 -3.64 13.06
CA CYS A 324 -13.73 -4.23 11.76
C CYS A 324 -14.80 -5.24 11.34
N GLY A 325 -14.78 -5.65 10.07
CA GLY A 325 -15.69 -6.66 9.55
C GLY A 325 -14.97 -7.94 9.14
N GLY A 326 -15.14 -8.99 9.94
CA GLY A 326 -14.63 -10.34 9.69
C GLY A 326 -13.44 -10.76 10.56
N GLU A 327 -13.34 -12.06 10.84
CA GLU A 327 -12.37 -12.63 11.78
C GLU A 327 -10.90 -12.37 11.41
N HIS A 328 -10.54 -12.43 10.13
CA HIS A 328 -9.16 -12.17 9.72
C HIS A 328 -8.70 -10.74 10.02
N LYS A 329 -9.61 -9.76 9.90
CA LYS A 329 -9.33 -8.37 10.28
C LYS A 329 -9.27 -8.22 11.80
N ALA A 330 -10.11 -8.97 12.51
CA ALA A 330 -10.09 -8.95 13.96
C ALA A 330 -8.78 -9.51 14.52
N GLN A 331 -8.27 -10.59 13.92
CA GLN A 331 -6.99 -11.18 14.29
C GLN A 331 -5.80 -10.22 14.05
N LEU A 332 -5.76 -9.55 12.90
CA LEU A 332 -4.76 -8.50 12.63
C LEU A 332 -4.77 -7.42 13.73
N LEU A 333 -5.96 -6.95 14.12
CA LEU A 333 -6.08 -5.92 15.15
C LEU A 333 -5.60 -6.39 16.52
N LYS A 334 -5.83 -7.66 16.87
CA LYS A 334 -5.27 -8.27 18.09
C LYS A 334 -3.74 -8.27 18.04
N GLU A 335 -3.14 -8.61 16.90
CA GLU A 335 -1.69 -8.60 16.70
C GLU A 335 -1.08 -7.20 16.78
N LEU A 336 -1.84 -6.17 16.40
CA LEU A 336 -1.47 -4.76 16.57
C LEU A 336 -1.64 -4.26 18.01
N GLY A 337 -2.06 -5.11 18.95
CA GLY A 337 -2.17 -4.79 20.37
C GLY A 337 -3.45 -4.04 20.76
N VAL A 338 -4.52 -4.14 19.96
CA VAL A 338 -5.83 -3.58 20.33
C VAL A 338 -6.38 -4.27 21.59
N ASP A 339 -6.89 -3.48 22.54
CA ASP A 339 -7.42 -3.98 23.81
C ASP A 339 -8.81 -4.62 23.65
N ARG A 340 -9.68 -4.03 22.83
CA ARG A 340 -10.99 -4.61 22.47
C ARG A 340 -11.26 -4.48 20.98
N VAL A 341 -11.29 -5.61 20.29
CA VAL A 341 -11.66 -5.69 18.87
C VAL A 341 -13.13 -6.05 18.76
N ILE A 342 -13.91 -5.25 18.02
CA ILE A 342 -15.33 -5.49 17.76
C ILE A 342 -15.48 -5.91 16.30
N ASN A 343 -15.80 -7.19 16.08
CA ASN A 343 -16.18 -7.65 14.75
C ASN A 343 -17.68 -7.38 14.54
N TYR A 344 -18.02 -6.28 13.87
CA TYR A 344 -19.42 -5.87 13.68
C TYR A 344 -20.24 -6.82 12.80
N LYS A 345 -19.61 -7.86 12.20
CA LYS A 345 -20.32 -8.95 11.52
C LYS A 345 -20.72 -10.11 12.45
N ALA A 346 -20.09 -10.20 13.62
CA ALA A 346 -20.33 -11.26 14.60
C ALA A 346 -21.00 -10.72 15.88
N GLU A 347 -20.85 -9.43 16.18
CA GLU A 347 -21.34 -8.79 17.39
C GLU A 347 -22.12 -7.52 17.06
N ASP A 348 -23.19 -7.24 17.81
CA ASP A 348 -23.90 -5.96 17.71
C ASP A 348 -23.12 -4.84 18.42
N ILE A 349 -22.55 -3.93 17.63
CA ILE A 349 -21.74 -2.83 18.13
C ILE A 349 -22.50 -1.92 19.11
N LYS A 350 -23.81 -1.74 18.92
CA LYS A 350 -24.62 -0.87 19.78
C LYS A 350 -24.74 -1.46 21.19
N THR A 351 -24.96 -2.76 21.28
CA THR A 351 -24.99 -3.50 22.55
C THR A 351 -23.62 -3.44 23.22
N VAL A 352 -22.53 -3.71 22.48
CA VAL A 352 -21.15 -3.62 23.01
C VAL A 352 -20.84 -2.23 23.59
N PHE A 353 -21.17 -1.15 22.87
CA PHE A 353 -20.94 0.21 23.36
C PHE A 353 -21.71 0.51 24.65
N LYS A 354 -22.95 0.02 24.76
CA LYS A 354 -23.79 0.25 25.94
C LYS A 354 -23.29 -0.52 27.15
N GLU A 355 -22.90 -1.78 26.97
CA GLU A 355 -22.57 -2.70 28.07
C GLU A 355 -21.11 -2.56 28.52
N GLU A 356 -20.17 -2.52 27.59
CA GLU A 356 -18.73 -2.47 27.90
C GLU A 356 -18.21 -1.04 28.06
N PHE A 357 -18.85 -0.06 27.40
CA PHE A 357 -18.38 1.33 27.36
C PHE A 357 -19.43 2.36 27.79
N PRO A 358 -20.12 2.19 28.94
CA PRO A 358 -21.22 3.09 29.35
C PRO A 358 -20.78 4.54 29.60
N LYS A 359 -19.49 4.76 29.92
CA LYS A 359 -18.89 6.10 30.07
C LYS A 359 -18.44 6.74 28.74
N GLY A 360 -18.55 5.99 27.64
CA GLY A 360 -18.14 6.43 26.31
C GLY A 360 -16.63 6.42 26.06
N PHE A 361 -16.25 7.00 24.93
CA PHE A 361 -14.87 7.14 24.44
C PHE A 361 -14.40 8.59 24.53
N ASP A 362 -13.15 8.78 24.92
CA ASP A 362 -12.52 10.10 25.01
C ASP A 362 -12.15 10.64 23.63
N ILE A 363 -11.70 9.75 22.73
CA ILE A 363 -11.34 10.09 21.35
C ILE A 363 -11.98 9.05 20.42
N ILE A 364 -12.58 9.51 19.33
CA ILE A 364 -13.09 8.63 18.28
C ILE A 364 -12.48 9.05 16.94
N TYR A 365 -11.78 8.11 16.31
CA TYR A 365 -11.28 8.21 14.94
C TYR A 365 -12.31 7.59 14.00
N GLU A 366 -13.14 8.43 13.38
CA GLU A 366 -14.33 8.00 12.63
C GLU A 366 -14.14 8.17 11.11
N SER A 367 -14.14 7.06 10.37
CA SER A 367 -13.92 7.02 8.91
C SER A 367 -15.06 6.38 8.11
N VAL A 368 -16.13 5.94 8.77
CA VAL A 368 -17.21 5.15 8.17
C VAL A 368 -18.40 6.01 7.78
N GLY A 369 -18.80 6.99 8.59
CA GLY A 369 -19.98 7.82 8.36
C GLY A 369 -21.32 7.12 8.65
N GLY A 370 -22.43 7.76 8.27
CA GLY A 370 -23.77 7.20 8.37
C GLY A 370 -24.16 6.75 9.79
N ASP A 371 -24.71 5.54 9.91
CA ASP A 371 -25.13 4.98 11.19
C ASP A 371 -23.97 4.80 12.18
N MET A 372 -22.77 4.51 11.68
CA MET A 372 -21.57 4.41 12.52
C MET A 372 -21.23 5.75 13.17
N PHE A 373 -21.27 6.84 12.41
CA PHE A 373 -21.08 8.18 12.95
C PHE A 373 -22.12 8.52 14.02
N ASN A 374 -23.40 8.20 13.76
CA ASN A 374 -24.48 8.40 14.74
C ASN A 374 -24.25 7.63 16.05
N LEU A 375 -23.76 6.39 15.97
CA LEU A 375 -23.40 5.58 17.13
C LEU A 375 -22.20 6.17 17.87
N CYS A 376 -21.16 6.58 17.14
CA CYS A 376 -19.95 7.18 17.69
C CYS A 376 -20.26 8.49 18.43
N LEU A 377 -21.06 9.38 17.83
CA LEU A 377 -21.44 10.65 18.45
C LEU A 377 -22.18 10.43 19.78
N LYS A 378 -23.06 9.43 19.86
CA LYS A 378 -23.75 9.07 21.12
C LYS A 378 -22.80 8.47 22.15
N ALA A 379 -21.83 7.68 21.68
CA ALA A 379 -20.85 6.98 22.50
C ALA A 379 -19.65 7.83 22.92
N LEU A 380 -19.59 9.12 22.55
CA LEU A 380 -18.60 10.04 23.09
C LEU A 380 -18.79 10.26 24.60
N ALA A 381 -17.68 10.25 25.32
CA ALA A 381 -17.60 10.64 26.73
C ALA A 381 -17.87 12.16 26.91
N VAL A 382 -18.02 12.58 28.17
CA VAL A 382 -17.99 14.00 28.51
C VAL A 382 -16.60 14.55 28.16
N TYR A 383 -16.54 15.71 27.50
CA TYR A 383 -15.32 16.29 26.91
C TYR A 383 -14.68 15.46 25.79
N GLY A 384 -15.38 14.44 25.28
CA GLY A 384 -14.89 13.57 24.22
C GLY A 384 -14.76 14.30 22.88
N ARG A 385 -13.80 13.83 22.07
CA ARG A 385 -13.50 14.37 20.74
C ARG A 385 -13.77 13.33 19.66
N LEU A 386 -14.62 13.66 18.69
CA LEU A 386 -14.82 12.83 17.50
C LEU A 386 -14.14 13.52 16.31
N ILE A 387 -13.22 12.80 15.70
CA ILE A 387 -12.48 13.21 14.52
C ILE A 387 -13.16 12.58 13.31
N VAL A 388 -13.70 13.41 12.42
CA VAL A 388 -14.25 12.97 11.14
C VAL A 388 -13.12 12.90 10.13
N ILE A 389 -12.75 11.67 9.80
CA ILE A 389 -11.69 11.32 8.83
C ILE A 389 -12.30 11.05 7.47
N GLY A 390 -13.49 10.44 7.45
CA GLY A 390 -14.17 10.05 6.23
C GLY A 390 -15.55 9.50 6.50
N MET A 391 -16.24 9.15 5.41
CA MET A 391 -17.62 8.64 5.45
C MET A 391 -17.84 7.63 4.33
N ILE A 392 -16.98 6.60 4.29
CA ILE A 392 -16.91 5.64 3.18
C ILE A 392 -18.23 4.93 2.89
N SER A 393 -19.11 4.77 3.89
CA SER A 393 -20.43 4.18 3.71
C SER A 393 -21.35 4.99 2.80
N GLN A 394 -21.00 6.26 2.52
CA GLN A 394 -21.81 7.18 1.75
C GLN A 394 -21.15 7.62 0.43
N TYR A 395 -19.93 7.15 0.11
CA TYR A 395 -19.25 7.59 -1.12
C TYR A 395 -19.91 7.08 -2.39
N GLN A 396 -20.53 5.89 -2.32
CA GLN A 396 -21.17 5.17 -3.42
C GLN A 396 -22.70 5.14 -3.26
N GLY A 397 -23.44 4.90 -4.34
CA GLY A 397 -24.91 4.82 -4.38
C GLY A 397 -25.48 5.53 -5.61
N GLU A 398 -26.72 5.21 -6.00
CA GLU A 398 -27.37 5.76 -7.22
C GLU A 398 -27.33 7.29 -7.28
N HIS A 399 -27.48 7.95 -6.14
CA HIS A 399 -27.41 9.41 -6.00
C HIS A 399 -26.08 9.92 -5.45
N GLY A 400 -25.11 9.02 -5.24
CA GLY A 400 -23.85 9.31 -4.54
C GLY A 400 -24.04 9.77 -3.09
N TRP A 401 -23.01 10.42 -2.53
CA TRP A 401 -23.07 11.07 -1.24
C TRP A 401 -24.07 12.23 -1.25
N GLN A 402 -24.90 12.29 -0.23
CA GLN A 402 -25.86 13.37 0.01
C GLN A 402 -25.58 14.00 1.39
N PRO A 403 -25.69 15.34 1.51
CA PRO A 403 -25.58 15.99 2.81
C PRO A 403 -26.56 15.38 3.81
N SER A 404 -26.05 14.95 4.96
CA SER A 404 -26.87 14.39 6.03
C SER A 404 -27.38 15.52 6.93
N ASN A 405 -28.68 15.52 7.22
CA ASN A 405 -29.25 16.38 8.26
C ASN A 405 -29.04 15.71 9.63
N TYR A 406 -28.47 16.43 10.59
CA TYR A 406 -28.28 15.95 11.96
C TYR A 406 -29.14 16.76 12.95
N PRO A 407 -30.43 16.41 13.11
CA PRO A 407 -31.30 17.08 14.08
C PRO A 407 -30.73 17.01 15.50
N GLY A 408 -30.75 18.15 16.18
CA GLY A 408 -30.32 18.28 17.57
C GLY A 408 -28.80 18.16 17.79
N LEU A 409 -27.98 18.39 16.76
CA LEU A 409 -26.52 18.25 16.87
C LEU A 409 -25.93 19.19 17.92
N CYS A 410 -26.36 20.45 17.94
CA CYS A 410 -25.89 21.45 18.91
C CYS A 410 -26.19 21.02 20.34
N GLU A 411 -27.40 20.54 20.60
CA GLU A 411 -27.86 20.07 21.90
C GLU A 411 -27.07 18.84 22.36
N LYS A 412 -26.81 17.89 21.45
CA LYS A 412 -25.99 16.70 21.73
C LYS A 412 -24.56 17.06 22.13
N ILE A 413 -23.93 17.96 21.37
CA ILE A 413 -22.55 18.40 21.63
C ILE A 413 -22.49 19.20 22.95
N LEU A 414 -23.45 20.11 23.15
CA LEU A 414 -23.53 20.96 24.33
C LEU A 414 -23.72 20.14 25.62
N ALA A 415 -24.61 19.14 25.61
CA ALA A 415 -24.96 18.35 26.80
C ALA A 415 -23.79 17.60 27.44
N LYS A 416 -22.73 17.31 26.68
CA LYS A 416 -21.53 16.59 27.15
C LYS A 416 -20.24 17.38 26.94
N SER A 417 -20.32 18.66 26.59
CA SER A 417 -19.16 19.52 26.26
C SER A 417 -18.21 18.86 25.24
N GLN A 418 -18.78 18.25 24.21
CA GLN A 418 -18.03 17.47 23.22
C GLN A 418 -17.39 18.36 22.15
N THR A 419 -16.49 17.79 21.37
CA THR A 419 -15.93 18.45 20.18
C THR A 419 -16.01 17.52 18.98
N VAL A 420 -16.45 18.05 17.84
CA VAL A 420 -16.36 17.38 16.55
C VAL A 420 -15.36 18.16 15.70
N VAL A 421 -14.32 17.48 15.22
CA VAL A 421 -13.26 18.08 14.39
C VAL A 421 -13.24 17.33 13.06
N CYS A 422 -13.20 18.06 11.95
CA CYS A 422 -13.01 17.48 10.63
C CYS A 422 -11.55 17.65 10.21
N ILE A 423 -10.95 16.59 9.66
CA ILE A 423 -9.57 16.63 9.16
C ILE A 423 -9.59 16.25 7.69
N HIS A 424 -9.09 17.17 6.87
CA HIS A 424 -8.89 16.93 5.44
C HIS A 424 -7.42 16.54 5.26
N GLY A 425 -7.19 15.30 4.82
CA GLY A 425 -5.87 14.75 4.49
C GLY A 425 -5.43 15.11 3.08
#